data_AF-A0A0N8PMP6-F1
#
_entry.id   AF-A0A0N8PMP6-F1
#
_cell.length_a   1.000
_cell.length_b   1.000
_cell.length_c   1.000
_cell.angle_alpha   90.00
_cell.angle_beta   90.00
_cell.angle_gamma   90.00
#
_symmetry.space_group_name_H-M   'P 1'
#
loop_
_entity.id
_entity.type
_entity.pdbx_description
1 polymer ?
#
loop_
_entity_poly.entity_id
_entity_poly.type
_entity_poly.pdbx_seq_one_letter_code
_entity_poly.pdbx_strand_id
1 'polypeptide(L)'
;MSTETSSRTATAEPTTARKIHIGFLLLLLLWCLLLLIGVFASSVVALMHLSSLSFHLDPRPHWSQFFAMDFYAHLNNRGWIITKAGHFVGFGILDLLITLSFRRPNLSPFLAFLFAVTTELLQIPFGRDGRLYDVYIDTMGIAVFGFFGTLWPTRDSKNTT
;
A
#
# COMPACT_ATOMS: atom_id res chain seq x y z
N MET A 1 -2.61 -59.73 21.05
CA MET A 1 -2.64 -58.54 21.94
C MET A 1 -1.98 -57.42 21.17
N SER A 2 -2.79 -56.70 20.40
CA SER A 2 -2.34 -55.74 19.38
C SER A 2 -2.72 -54.35 19.87
N THR A 3 -1.74 -53.60 20.38
CA THR A 3 -1.94 -52.21 20.78
C THR A 3 -1.84 -51.32 19.55
N GLU A 4 -2.98 -50.96 18.98
CA GLU A 4 -3.08 -49.86 18.02
C GLU A 4 -2.69 -48.55 18.70
N THR A 5 -1.56 -47.99 18.27
CA THR A 5 -1.13 -46.66 18.66
C THR A 5 -1.92 -45.68 17.79
N SER A 6 -3.05 -45.18 18.33
CA SER A 6 -3.83 -44.12 17.68
C SER A 6 -3.03 -42.82 17.74
N SER A 7 -2.28 -42.52 16.67
CA SER A 7 -1.64 -41.22 16.47
C SER A 7 -2.72 -40.20 16.08
N ARG A 8 -3.40 -39.64 17.08
CA ARG A 8 -4.21 -38.43 16.90
C ARG A 8 -3.27 -37.25 16.64
N THR A 9 -3.07 -36.92 15.37
CA THR A 9 -2.58 -35.61 14.94
C THR A 9 -3.59 -34.54 15.37
N ALA A 10 -3.43 -34.01 16.58
CA ALA A 10 -4.15 -32.83 17.02
C ALA A 10 -3.66 -31.64 16.19
N THR A 11 -4.50 -31.14 15.29
CA THR A 11 -4.25 -29.89 14.57
C THR A 11 -4.27 -28.76 15.60
N ALA A 12 -3.09 -28.25 15.96
CA ALA A 12 -2.97 -27.19 16.95
C ALA A 12 -3.66 -25.90 16.45
N GLU A 13 -4.78 -25.56 17.10
CA GLU A 13 -5.50 -24.30 16.91
C GLU A 13 -4.54 -23.10 16.98
N PRO A 14 -4.66 -22.11 16.09
CA PRO A 14 -3.88 -20.89 16.19
C PRO A 14 -4.10 -20.17 17.52
N THR A 15 -3.02 -19.70 18.15
CA THR A 15 -3.13 -18.77 19.28
C THR A 15 -3.80 -17.46 18.83
N THR A 16 -4.49 -16.76 19.74
CA THR A 16 -5.15 -15.47 19.44
C THR A 16 -4.19 -14.45 18.80
N ALA A 17 -2.94 -14.40 19.27
CA ALA A 17 -1.91 -13.54 18.71
C ALA A 17 -1.57 -13.90 17.24
N ARG A 18 -1.55 -15.20 16.90
CA ARG A 18 -1.38 -15.68 15.53
C ARG A 18 -2.57 -15.27 14.65
N LYS A 19 -3.80 -15.39 15.15
CA LYS A 19 -5.01 -14.96 14.43
C LYS A 19 -5.00 -13.46 14.11
N ILE A 20 -4.64 -12.62 15.09
CA ILE A 20 -4.53 -11.16 14.91
C ILE A 20 -3.46 -10.81 13.85
N HIS A 21 -2.29 -11.43 13.93
CA HIS A 21 -1.22 -11.19 12.97
C HIS A 21 -1.63 -11.60 11.53
N ILE A 22 -2.27 -12.76 11.37
CA ILE A 22 -2.83 -13.18 10.08
C ILE A 22 -3.87 -12.17 9.59
N GLY A 23 -4.72 -11.65 10.48
CA GLY A 23 -5.69 -10.61 10.13
C GLY A 23 -5.05 -9.36 9.53
N PHE A 24 -3.97 -8.86 10.14
CA PHE A 24 -3.22 -7.71 9.59
C PHE A 24 -2.56 -8.02 8.23
N LEU A 25 -2.01 -9.22 8.05
CA LEU A 25 -1.44 -9.62 6.76
C LEU A 25 -2.51 -9.68 5.65
N LEU A 26 -3.69 -10.21 5.94
CA LEU A 26 -4.79 -10.23 4.99
C LEU A 26 -5.27 -8.81 4.65
N LEU A 27 -5.36 -7.94 5.65
CA LEU A 27 -5.72 -6.54 5.44
C LEU A 27 -4.67 -5.80 4.60
N LEU A 28 -3.37 -6.05 4.84
CA LEU A 28 -2.28 -5.52 4.04
C LEU A 28 -2.40 -5.96 2.58
N LEU A 29 -2.59 -7.26 2.32
CA LEU A 29 -2.75 -7.78 0.95
C LEU A 29 -3.97 -7.18 0.25
N LEU A 30 -5.09 -7.07 0.95
CA LEU A 30 -6.31 -6.44 0.43
C LEU A 30 -6.05 -4.96 0.12
N TRP A 31 -5.35 -4.25 1.00
CA TRP A 31 -5.03 -2.84 0.80
C TRP A 31 -4.10 -2.62 -0.40
N CYS A 32 -3.06 -3.45 -0.57
CA CYS A 32 -2.21 -3.43 -1.75
C CYS A 32 -3.03 -3.64 -3.03
N LEU A 33 -3.99 -4.57 -3.02
CA LEU A 33 -4.87 -4.80 -4.17
C LEU A 33 -5.74 -3.58 -4.47
N LEU A 34 -6.33 -2.95 -3.44
CA LEU A 34 -7.13 -1.73 -3.61
C LEU A 34 -6.29 -0.57 -4.17
N LEU A 35 -5.06 -0.40 -3.69
CA LEU A 35 -4.13 0.59 -4.22
C LEU A 35 -3.80 0.31 -5.69
N LEU A 36 -3.46 -0.93 -6.06
CA LEU A 36 -3.19 -1.30 -7.45
C LEU A 36 -4.38 -0.99 -8.36
N ILE A 37 -5.59 -1.33 -7.92
CA ILE A 37 -6.82 -1.00 -8.66
C ILE A 37 -6.96 0.52 -8.80
N GLY A 38 -6.79 1.30 -7.73
CA GLY A 38 -6.93 2.75 -7.76
C GLY A 38 -5.90 3.47 -8.62
N VAL A 39 -4.64 3.03 -8.55
CA VAL A 39 -3.49 3.55 -9.30
C VAL A 39 -3.65 3.28 -10.80
N PHE A 40 -4.06 2.06 -11.17
CA PHE A 40 -4.22 1.68 -12.58
C PHE A 40 -5.59 1.99 -13.17
N ALA A 41 -6.60 2.31 -12.36
CA ALA A 41 -7.89 2.75 -12.87
C ALA A 41 -7.74 4.07 -13.62
N SER A 42 -8.37 4.15 -14.79
CA SER A 42 -8.40 5.35 -15.64
C SER A 42 -8.95 6.59 -14.92
N SER A 43 -9.85 6.41 -13.95
CA SER A 43 -10.32 7.47 -13.07
C SER A 43 -10.79 6.91 -11.73
N VAL A 44 -10.14 7.33 -10.65
CA VAL A 44 -10.55 7.02 -9.27
C VAL A 44 -11.95 7.57 -9.00
N VAL A 45 -12.27 8.76 -9.52
CA VAL A 45 -13.61 9.36 -9.37
C VAL A 45 -14.66 8.52 -10.09
N ALA A 46 -14.38 8.07 -11.32
CA ALA A 46 -15.29 7.20 -12.06
C ALA A 46 -15.49 5.85 -11.37
N LEU A 47 -14.41 5.29 -10.80
CA LEU A 47 -14.43 4.06 -10.01
C LEU A 47 -15.28 4.22 -8.74
N MET A 48 -15.15 5.34 -8.02
CA MET A 48 -15.98 5.65 -6.85
C MET A 48 -17.46 5.77 -7.20
N HIS A 49 -17.77 6.26 -8.40
CA HIS A 49 -19.13 6.31 -8.93
C HIS A 49 -19.59 5.01 -9.62
N LEU A 50 -18.79 3.93 -9.55
CA LEU A 50 -19.07 2.63 -10.20
C LEU A 50 -19.39 2.75 -11.70
N SER A 51 -18.87 3.78 -12.34
CA SER A 51 -19.32 4.20 -13.68
C SER A 51 -18.52 3.56 -14.81
N SER A 52 -17.23 3.25 -14.59
CA SER A 52 -16.41 2.48 -15.51
C SER A 52 -15.09 2.06 -14.85
N LEU A 53 -14.57 0.89 -15.26
CA LEU A 53 -13.20 0.45 -14.98
C LEU A 53 -12.55 0.10 -16.31
N SER A 54 -11.56 0.86 -16.73
CA SER A 54 -10.80 0.61 -17.95
C SER A 54 -9.30 0.66 -17.68
N PHE A 55 -8.59 -0.28 -18.29
CA PHE A 55 -7.13 -0.35 -18.28
C PHE A 55 -6.65 -0.21 -19.72
N HIS A 56 -5.64 0.63 -19.93
CA HIS A 56 -4.97 0.76 -21.21
C HIS A 56 -3.55 0.21 -21.08
N LEU A 57 -2.98 -0.37 -22.13
CA LEU A 57 -1.57 -0.73 -22.14
C LEU A 57 -0.94 -0.06 -23.36
N ASP A 58 -0.04 0.87 -23.10
CA ASP A 58 0.72 1.57 -24.14
C ASP A 58 2.00 0.77 -24.45
N PRO A 59 2.15 0.24 -25.68
CA PRO A 59 3.35 -0.48 -26.08
C PRO A 59 4.58 0.43 -26.27
N ARG A 60 4.41 1.77 -26.26
CA ARG A 60 5.50 2.76 -26.42
C ARG A 60 5.39 3.88 -25.39
N PRO A 61 5.52 3.56 -24.08
CA PRO A 61 5.35 4.53 -23.00
C PRO A 61 6.34 5.70 -23.10
N HIS A 62 5.81 6.91 -22.96
CA HIS A 62 6.61 8.15 -22.96
C HIS A 62 7.20 8.44 -21.58
N TRP A 63 8.27 7.74 -21.20
CA TRP A 63 8.91 7.85 -19.88
C TRP A 63 9.35 9.27 -19.48
N SER A 64 9.61 10.16 -20.44
CA SER A 64 9.94 11.57 -20.17
C SER A 64 8.85 12.29 -19.38
N GLN A 65 7.59 11.84 -19.51
CA GLN A 65 6.46 12.40 -18.78
C GLN A 65 6.61 12.23 -17.26
N PHE A 66 7.37 11.24 -16.79
CA PHE A 66 7.62 11.03 -15.37
C PHE A 66 8.26 12.26 -14.71
N PHE A 67 9.11 12.98 -15.45
CA PHE A 67 9.80 14.16 -14.94
C PHE A 67 9.07 15.48 -15.25
N ALA A 68 7.86 15.42 -15.81
CA ALA A 68 7.06 16.62 -16.07
C ALA A 68 6.57 17.24 -14.75
N MET A 69 6.73 18.56 -14.61
CA MET A 69 6.33 19.33 -13.43
C MET A 69 5.17 20.27 -13.78
N ASP A 70 4.03 19.70 -14.17
CA ASP A 70 2.79 20.37 -14.57
C ASP A 70 1.78 20.55 -13.40
N PHE A 71 2.20 20.27 -12.16
CA PHE A 71 1.40 20.35 -10.92
C PHE A 71 0.49 21.60 -10.84
N TYR A 72 1.04 22.78 -11.10
CA TYR A 72 0.30 24.05 -10.98
C TYR A 72 -0.89 24.17 -11.95
N ALA A 73 -0.83 23.51 -13.11
CA ALA A 73 -1.91 23.52 -14.09
C ALA A 73 -3.17 22.79 -13.58
N HIS A 74 -3.02 21.89 -12.61
CA HIS A 74 -4.08 21.01 -12.13
C HIS A 74 -4.68 21.41 -10.78
N LEU A 75 -4.15 22.45 -10.12
CA LEU A 75 -4.59 22.87 -8.79
C LEU A 75 -6.07 23.27 -8.69
N ASN A 76 -6.69 23.68 -9.79
CA ASN A 76 -8.13 24.01 -9.81
C ASN A 76 -9.03 22.79 -10.09
N ASN A 77 -8.45 21.63 -10.44
CA ASN A 77 -9.19 20.42 -10.75
C ASN A 77 -9.44 19.61 -9.47
N ARG A 78 -10.70 19.61 -9.00
CA ARG A 78 -11.12 18.88 -7.80
C ARG A 78 -10.85 17.38 -7.88
N GLY A 79 -11.06 16.74 -9.03
CA GLY A 79 -10.81 15.31 -9.20
C GLY A 79 -9.32 14.97 -9.10
N TRP A 80 -8.47 15.86 -9.60
CA TRP A 80 -7.02 15.74 -9.45
C TRP A 80 -6.62 15.86 -7.97
N ILE A 81 -7.13 16.87 -7.24
CA ILE A 81 -6.86 17.04 -5.79
C ILE A 81 -7.28 15.80 -5.01
N ILE A 82 -8.49 15.28 -5.26
CA ILE A 82 -9.00 14.07 -4.59
C ILE A 82 -8.09 12.87 -4.86
N THR A 83 -7.61 12.73 -6.10
CA THR A 83 -6.68 11.65 -6.46
C THR A 83 -5.36 11.78 -5.69
N LYS A 84 -4.78 12.99 -5.61
CA LYS A 84 -3.53 13.22 -4.87
C LYS A 84 -3.68 13.06 -3.36
N ALA A 85 -4.80 13.49 -2.80
CA ALA A 85 -5.13 13.22 -1.41
C ALA A 85 -5.28 11.71 -1.14
N GLY A 86 -5.89 10.98 -2.08
CA GLY A 86 -6.00 9.52 -2.04
C GLY A 86 -4.64 8.82 -2.06
N HIS A 87 -3.70 9.30 -2.88
CA HIS A 87 -2.30 8.85 -2.89
C HIS A 87 -1.64 9.04 -1.52
N PHE A 88 -1.64 10.28 -1.01
CA PHE A 88 -1.09 10.60 0.31
C PHE A 88 -1.64 9.69 1.42
N VAL A 89 -2.97 9.60 1.55
CA VAL A 89 -3.61 8.79 2.60
C VAL A 89 -3.42 7.30 2.34
N GLY A 90 -3.51 6.87 1.09
CA GLY A 90 -3.40 5.49 0.66
C GLY A 90 -2.06 4.86 1.02
N PHE A 91 -0.98 5.55 0.68
CA PHE A 91 0.39 5.13 0.99
C PHE A 91 0.74 5.30 2.48
N GLY A 92 0.17 6.30 3.16
CA GLY A 92 0.25 6.40 4.62
C GLY A 92 -0.38 5.19 5.33
N ILE A 93 -1.58 4.76 4.92
CA ILE A 93 -2.24 3.56 5.46
C ILE A 93 -1.42 2.31 5.13
N LEU A 94 -0.84 2.21 3.93
CA LEU A 94 0.03 1.10 3.56
C LEU A 94 1.20 0.96 4.54
N ASP A 95 1.90 2.06 4.84
CA ASP A 95 2.98 2.06 5.83
C ASP A 95 2.50 1.62 7.22
N LEU A 96 1.37 2.14 7.68
CA LEU A 96 0.81 1.72 8.96
C LEU A 96 0.50 0.21 8.99
N LEU A 97 -0.08 -0.33 7.93
CA LEU A 97 -0.41 -1.76 7.82
C LEU A 97 0.83 -2.64 7.76
N ILE A 98 1.89 -2.21 7.06
CA ILE A 98 3.19 -2.91 7.07
C ILE A 98 3.79 -2.89 8.48
N THR A 99 3.77 -1.73 9.16
CA THR A 99 4.22 -1.60 10.55
C THR A 99 3.46 -2.54 11.48
N LEU A 100 2.13 -2.58 11.39
CA LEU A 100 1.29 -3.44 12.23
C LEU A 100 1.47 -4.94 11.91
N SER A 101 1.68 -5.26 10.64
CA SER A 101 1.88 -6.63 10.18
C SER A 101 3.23 -7.18 10.64
N PHE A 102 4.32 -6.48 10.34
CA PHE A 102 5.67 -6.97 10.58
C PHE A 102 6.27 -6.53 11.91
N ARG A 103 5.66 -5.55 12.61
CA ARG A 103 6.18 -4.93 13.83
C ARG A 103 7.57 -4.32 13.67
N ARG A 104 7.86 -3.80 12.47
CA ARG A 104 9.15 -3.19 12.10
C ARG A 104 8.93 -1.76 11.59
N PRO A 105 8.69 -0.78 12.48
CA PRO A 105 8.43 0.61 12.08
C PRO A 105 9.59 1.24 11.30
N ASN A 106 10.82 0.78 11.49
CA ASN A 106 11.98 1.31 10.75
C ASN A 106 12.09 0.75 9.32
N LEU A 107 11.57 -0.46 9.06
CA LEU A 107 11.60 -1.09 7.74
C LEU A 107 10.37 -0.70 6.90
N SER A 108 9.26 -0.39 7.57
CA SER A 108 7.99 -0.12 6.93
C SER A 108 8.04 1.02 5.91
N PRO A 109 8.61 2.21 6.24
CA PRO A 109 8.67 3.32 5.30
C PRO A 109 9.44 2.98 4.04
N PHE A 110 10.51 2.18 4.16
CA PHE A 110 11.29 1.74 3.02
C PHE A 110 10.49 0.83 2.09
N LEU A 111 9.73 -0.12 2.65
CA LEU A 111 8.88 -1.02 1.84
C LEU A 111 7.73 -0.26 1.17
N ALA A 112 7.08 0.65 1.90
CA ALA A 112 6.01 1.48 1.36
C ALA A 112 6.53 2.42 0.25
N PHE A 113 7.71 3.01 0.44
CA PHE A 113 8.36 3.85 -0.57
C PHE A 113 8.72 3.06 -1.84
N LEU A 114 9.30 1.86 -1.68
CA LEU A 114 9.61 0.99 -2.81
C LEU A 114 8.33 0.62 -3.59
N PHE A 115 7.24 0.35 -2.87
CA PHE A 115 5.94 0.10 -3.48
C PHE A 115 5.45 1.33 -4.26
N ALA A 116 5.50 2.54 -3.67
CA ALA A 116 5.12 3.79 -4.32
C ALA A 116 5.87 4.06 -5.62
N VAL A 117 7.21 4.00 -5.59
CA VAL A 117 8.05 4.15 -6.78
C VAL A 117 7.69 3.12 -7.84
N THR A 118 7.51 1.86 -7.45
CA THR A 118 7.18 0.78 -8.39
C THR A 118 5.83 1.00 -9.03
N THR A 119 4.79 1.31 -8.25
CA THR A 119 3.45 1.54 -8.78
C THR A 119 3.40 2.77 -9.68
N GLU A 120 4.13 3.82 -9.36
CA GLU A 120 4.18 5.05 -10.17
C GLU A 120 4.89 4.82 -11.51
N LEU A 121 5.98 4.06 -11.52
CA LEU A 121 6.65 3.68 -12.77
C LEU A 121 5.77 2.74 -13.61
N LEU A 122 5.03 1.84 -12.98
CA LEU A 122 4.11 0.94 -13.67
C LEU A 122 2.90 1.67 -14.24
N GLN A 123 2.48 2.81 -13.70
CA GLN A 123 1.35 3.58 -14.25
C GLN A 123 1.59 3.99 -15.71
N ILE A 124 2.83 4.32 -16.09
CA ILE A 124 3.18 4.85 -17.42
C ILE A 124 2.83 3.84 -18.53
N PRO A 125 3.30 2.56 -18.49
CA PRO A 125 2.82 1.53 -19.41
C PRO A 125 1.32 1.35 -19.42
N PHE A 126 0.61 1.64 -18.33
CA PHE A 126 -0.84 1.51 -18.25
C PHE A 126 -1.61 2.74 -18.81
N GLY A 127 -0.92 3.64 -19.51
CA GLY A 127 -1.50 4.84 -20.10
C GLY A 127 -1.93 5.89 -19.06
N ARG A 128 -1.38 5.82 -17.85
CA ARG A 128 -1.64 6.77 -16.76
C ARG A 128 -0.47 7.75 -16.63
N ASP A 129 -0.77 8.92 -16.09
CA ASP A 129 0.19 10.00 -15.85
C ASP A 129 1.07 9.70 -14.65
N GLY A 130 1.96 8.71 -14.79
CA GLY A 130 3.00 8.47 -13.80
C GLY A 130 3.93 9.68 -13.69
N ARG A 131 4.09 10.27 -12.50
CA ARG A 131 4.81 11.53 -12.25
C ARG A 131 5.70 11.45 -11.01
N LEU A 132 6.86 12.10 -11.06
CA LEU A 132 7.80 12.16 -9.95
C LEU A 132 7.20 12.84 -8.71
N TYR A 133 6.34 13.85 -8.90
CA TYR A 133 5.68 14.51 -7.77
C TYR A 133 4.66 13.61 -7.07
N ASP A 134 4.17 12.54 -7.71
CA ASP A 134 3.28 11.57 -7.06
C ASP A 134 4.05 10.68 -6.10
N VAL A 135 5.25 10.23 -6.49
CA VAL A 135 6.19 9.59 -5.55
C VAL A 135 6.46 10.48 -4.34
N TYR A 136 6.63 11.79 -4.57
CA TYR A 136 6.83 12.75 -3.48
C TYR A 136 5.61 12.82 -2.54
N ILE A 137 4.39 12.93 -3.09
CA ILE A 137 3.15 12.96 -2.31
C ILE A 137 2.96 11.67 -1.51
N ASP A 138 3.20 10.51 -2.14
CA ASP A 138 3.15 9.19 -1.50
C ASP A 138 4.14 9.12 -0.34
N THR A 139 5.37 9.58 -0.58
CA THR A 139 6.44 9.62 0.42
C THR A 139 6.09 10.52 1.61
N MET A 140 5.43 11.66 1.38
CA MET A 140 4.96 12.52 2.47
C MET A 140 3.90 11.79 3.33
N GLY A 141 2.99 11.05 2.71
CA GLY A 141 1.99 10.24 3.41
C GLY A 141 2.65 9.16 4.28
N ILE A 142 3.61 8.44 3.70
CA ILE A 142 4.43 7.44 4.39
C ILE A 142 5.18 8.05 5.57
N ALA A 143 5.82 9.21 5.39
CA ALA A 143 6.58 9.86 6.46
C ALA A 143 5.69 10.26 7.64
N VAL A 144 4.50 10.83 7.37
CA VAL A 144 3.54 11.22 8.41
C VAL A 144 3.05 10.00 9.18
N PHE A 145 2.62 8.95 8.50
CA PHE A 145 2.09 7.75 9.16
C PHE A 145 3.18 6.92 9.83
N GLY A 146 4.37 6.84 9.23
CA GLY A 146 5.53 6.16 9.80
C GLY A 146 6.00 6.81 11.08
N PHE A 147 5.97 8.15 11.15
CA PHE A 147 6.21 8.86 12.41
C PHE A 147 5.24 8.41 13.50
N PHE A 148 3.93 8.37 13.22
CA PHE A 148 2.95 7.83 14.18
C PHE A 148 3.18 6.34 14.50
N GLY A 149 3.65 5.55 13.53
CA GLY A 149 4.04 4.16 13.71
C GLY A 149 5.20 3.97 14.70
N THR A 150 6.15 4.91 14.76
CA THR A 150 7.23 4.90 15.77
C THR A 150 6.73 5.20 17.19
N LEU A 151 5.65 5.95 17.32
CA LEU A 151 5.01 6.22 18.61
C LEU A 151 4.23 5.01 19.14
N TRP A 152 3.92 4.03 18.28
CA TRP A 152 3.22 2.83 18.68
C TRP A 152 4.16 1.89 19.46
N PRO A 153 3.85 1.54 20.72
CA PRO A 153 4.72 0.67 21.50
C PRO A 153 4.82 -0.73 20.88
N THR A 154 5.94 -1.02 20.20
CA THR A 154 6.26 -2.39 19.80
C THR A 154 6.60 -3.20 21.04
N ARG A 155 5.92 -4.34 21.21
CA ARG A 155 6.04 -5.24 22.36
C ARG A 155 7.48 -5.72 22.66
N ASP A 156 8.37 -5.59 21.69
CA ASP A 156 9.78 -6.01 21.75
C ASP A 156 10.69 -5.05 22.54
N SER A 157 10.24 -3.82 22.85
CA SER A 157 11.02 -2.84 23.62
C SER A 157 11.29 -3.25 25.08
N LYS A 158 10.66 -4.32 25.58
CA LYS A 158 10.79 -4.76 26.98
C LYS A 158 11.93 -5.75 27.23
N ASN A 159 12.69 -6.14 26.19
CA ASN A 159 13.75 -7.16 26.31
C ASN A 159 15.17 -6.65 26.09
N THR A 160 15.37 -5.33 25.98
CA THR A 160 16.70 -4.72 25.99
C THR A 160 16.81 -3.83 27.22
N THR A 161 17.38 -4.45 28.27
CA THR A 161 18.25 -3.89 29.33
C THR A 161 18.17 -2.40 29.63
#